data_AF-A0AAD0TX12-F1
#
_entry.id   AF-A0AAD0TX12-F1
#
_cell.length_a   1.000
_cell.length_b   1.000
_cell.length_c   1.000
_cell.angle_alpha   90.00
_cell.angle_beta   90.00
_cell.angle_gamma   90.00
#
_symmetry.space_group_name_H-M   'P 1'
#
loop_
_entity.id
_entity.type
_entity.pdbx_description
1 polymer ?
#
loop_
_entity_poly.entity_id
_entity_poly.type
_entity_poly.pdbx_seq_one_letter_code
_entity_poly.pdbx_strand_id
1 'polypeptide(L)'
;MTLDLLIPFGILLLLVIYLIYTRAKFEKNIVKLYEDKLEEWKKHSKNDEKIEHKKDLIALVFKKDYKISIEYFDEKIEDSLKRAKFEIYKYGIKDEEK
;
A
#
# COMPACT_ATOMS: atom_id res chain seq x y z
N MET A 1 -31.35 -48.97 -36.20
CA MET A 1 -32.33 -48.05 -35.56
C MET A 1 -31.99 -47.68 -34.12
N THR A 2 -31.81 -48.62 -33.18
CA THR A 2 -31.38 -48.30 -31.79
C THR A 2 -29.90 -47.91 -31.70
N LEU A 3 -29.01 -48.62 -32.41
CA LEU A 3 -27.59 -48.27 -32.53
C LEU A 3 -27.36 -46.91 -33.21
N ASP A 4 -28.15 -46.58 -34.24
CA ASP A 4 -28.05 -45.31 -34.98
C ASP A 4 -28.38 -44.08 -34.12
N LEU A 5 -29.21 -44.23 -33.09
CA LEU A 5 -29.55 -43.15 -32.15
C LEU A 5 -28.60 -43.10 -30.94
N LEU A 6 -28.03 -44.23 -30.55
CA LEU A 6 -27.15 -44.35 -29.40
C LEU A 6 -25.75 -43.76 -29.65
N ILE A 7 -25.23 -43.87 -30.87
CA ILE A 7 -23.95 -43.25 -31.27
C ILE A 7 -24.00 -41.70 -31.17
N PRO A 8 -24.95 -40.99 -31.80
CA PRO A 8 -25.05 -39.53 -31.67
C PRO A 8 -25.38 -39.09 -30.25
N PHE A 9 -26.17 -39.87 -29.50
CA PHE A 9 -26.44 -39.59 -28.09
C PHE A 9 -25.17 -39.71 -27.22
N GLY A 10 -24.35 -40.74 -27.45
CA GLY A 10 -23.08 -40.93 -26.74
C GLY A 10 -22.08 -39.81 -27.02
N ILE A 11 -21.97 -39.36 -28.28
CA ILE A 11 -21.13 -38.22 -28.66
C ILE A 11 -21.61 -36.94 -27.97
N LEU A 12 -22.93 -36.72 -27.93
CA LEU A 12 -23.51 -35.57 -27.25
C LEU A 12 -23.21 -35.59 -25.74
N LEU A 13 -23.38 -36.74 -25.09
CA LEU A 13 -23.08 -36.91 -23.67
C LEU A 13 -21.61 -36.59 -23.37
N LEU A 14 -20.69 -37.09 -24.20
CA LEU A 14 -19.25 -36.89 -24.04
C LEU A 14 -18.89 -35.41 -24.21
N LEU A 15 -19.49 -34.71 -25.19
CA LEU A 15 -19.32 -33.27 -25.37
C LEU A 15 -19.82 -32.47 -24.17
N VAL A 16 -20.98 -32.82 -23.61
CA VAL A 16 -21.53 -32.13 -22.43
C VAL A 16 -20.59 -32.28 -21.23
N ILE A 17 -20.11 -33.49 -20.97
CA ILE A 17 -19.13 -33.75 -19.89
C ILE A 17 -17.85 -32.95 -20.12
N TYR A 18 -17.35 -32.92 -21.35
CA TYR A 18 -16.15 -32.16 -21.72
C TYR A 18 -16.34 -30.65 -21.53
N LEU A 19 -17.50 -30.10 -21.91
CA LEU A 19 -17.84 -28.69 -21.76
C LEU A 19 -17.93 -28.28 -20.29
N ILE A 20 -18.58 -29.09 -19.44
CA ILE A 20 -18.68 -28.84 -18.00
C ILE A 20 -17.28 -28.84 -17.36
N TYR A 21 -16.45 -29.83 -17.70
CA TYR A 21 -15.07 -29.91 -17.20
C TYR A 21 -14.23 -28.70 -17.62
N THR A 22 -14.31 -28.33 -18.91
CA THR A 22 -13.56 -27.20 -19.47
C THR A 22 -13.97 -25.88 -18.81
N ARG A 23 -15.27 -25.68 -18.58
CA ARG A 23 -15.80 -24.51 -17.87
C ARG A 23 -15.25 -24.43 -16.44
N ALA A 24 -15.35 -25.51 -15.68
CA ALA A 24 -14.87 -25.54 -14.30
C ALA A 24 -13.35 -25.29 -14.21
N LYS A 25 -12.58 -25.79 -15.18
CA LYS A 25 -11.13 -25.52 -15.27
C LYS A 25 -10.84 -24.07 -15.63
N PHE A 26 -11.60 -23.48 -16.55
CA PHE A 26 -11.44 -22.08 -16.95
C PHE A 26 -11.73 -21.11 -15.80
N GLU A 27 -12.81 -21.32 -15.05
CA GLU A 27 -13.17 -20.50 -13.89
C GLU A 27 -12.03 -20.48 -12.84
N LYS A 28 -11.48 -21.66 -12.51
CA LYS A 28 -10.33 -21.76 -11.59
C LYS A 28 -9.07 -21.07 -12.11
N ASN A 29 -8.77 -21.21 -13.39
CA ASN A 29 -7.59 -20.58 -13.99
C ASN A 29 -7.70 -19.05 -13.99
N ILE A 30 -8.89 -18.50 -14.23
CA ILE A 30 -9.13 -17.06 -14.21
C ILE A 30 -8.99 -16.49 -12.80
N VAL A 31 -9.58 -17.16 -11.80
CA VAL A 31 -9.42 -16.75 -10.39
C VAL A 31 -7.93 -16.73 -10.01
N LYS A 32 -7.21 -17.80 -10.33
CA LYS A 32 -5.78 -17.89 -10.07
C LYS A 32 -4.98 -16.79 -10.77
N LEU A 33 -5.29 -16.49 -12.04
CA LEU A 33 -4.64 -15.41 -12.79
C LEU A 33 -4.81 -14.05 -12.11
N TYR A 34 -6.02 -13.75 -11.61
CA TYR A 34 -6.26 -12.50 -10.89
C TYR A 34 -5.56 -12.44 -9.53
N GLU A 35 -5.51 -13.56 -8.81
CA GLU A 35 -4.76 -13.67 -7.55
C GLU A 35 -3.26 -13.45 -7.78
N ASP A 36 -2.68 -14.12 -8.78
CA ASP A 36 -1.26 -13.99 -9.14
C ASP A 36 -0.93 -12.53 -9.51
N LYS A 37 -1.78 -11.88 -10.33
CA LYS A 37 -1.62 -10.47 -10.68
C LYS A 37 -1.73 -9.53 -9.48
N LEU A 38 -2.62 -9.84 -8.54
CA LEU A 38 -2.79 -9.04 -7.32
C LEU A 38 -1.57 -9.20 -6.40
N GLU A 39 -1.01 -10.40 -6.30
CA GLU A 39 0.20 -10.65 -5.53
C GLU A 39 1.43 -9.95 -6.15
N GLU A 40 1.56 -10.03 -7.47
CA GLU A 40 2.58 -9.29 -8.22
C GLU A 40 2.41 -7.78 -8.05
N TRP A 41 1.18 -7.27 -8.16
CA TRP A 41 0.89 -5.87 -7.87
C TRP A 41 1.27 -5.49 -6.44
N LYS A 42 1.01 -6.33 -5.42
CA LYS A 42 1.45 -6.05 -4.03
C LYS A 42 2.97 -6.02 -3.89
N LYS A 43 3.70 -6.86 -4.62
CA LYS A 43 5.18 -6.92 -4.59
C LYS A 43 5.82 -5.70 -5.29
N HIS A 44 5.18 -5.20 -6.35
CA HIS A 44 5.71 -4.12 -7.19
C HIS A 44 5.08 -2.75 -6.94
N SER A 45 3.91 -2.70 -6.29
CA SER A 45 3.33 -1.46 -5.77
C SER A 45 4.25 -1.02 -4.64
N LYS A 46 5.12 -0.06 -4.94
CA LYS A 46 5.79 0.72 -3.91
C LYS A 46 4.68 1.20 -2.98
N ASN A 47 4.79 0.84 -1.71
CA ASN A 47 4.09 1.57 -0.68
C ASN A 47 4.80 2.93 -0.58
N ASP A 48 4.65 3.77 -1.61
CA ASP A 48 4.96 5.19 -1.57
C ASP A 48 3.84 5.86 -0.74
N GLU A 49 3.50 5.28 0.42
CA GLU A 49 3.24 6.09 1.59
C GLU A 49 4.51 6.92 1.73
N LYS A 50 4.53 8.10 1.08
CA LYS A 50 5.45 9.16 1.45
C LYS A 50 5.40 9.15 2.96
N ILE A 51 6.51 8.78 3.59
CA ILE A 51 6.69 8.94 5.02
C ILE A 51 6.67 10.46 5.17
N GLU A 52 5.45 10.99 5.31
CA GLU A 52 5.22 12.38 5.55
C GLU A 52 5.72 12.54 6.98
N HIS A 53 6.99 12.95 7.11
CA HIS A 53 7.60 13.25 8.38
C HIS A 53 6.79 14.42 8.95
N LYS A 54 5.76 14.08 9.73
CA LYS A 54 4.93 15.06 10.42
C LYS A 54 5.86 15.89 11.30
N LYS A 55 5.65 17.20 11.29
CA LYS A 55 6.37 18.09 12.19
C LYS A 55 5.89 17.80 13.61
N ASP A 56 6.77 17.26 14.43
CA ASP A 56 6.49 17.01 15.84
C ASP A 56 6.91 18.21 16.69
N LEU A 57 6.05 18.57 17.64
CA LEU A 57 6.37 19.60 18.63
C LEU A 57 7.25 18.98 19.72
N ILE A 58 8.55 19.23 19.63
CA ILE A 58 9.55 18.62 20.53
C ILE A 58 9.99 19.53 21.69
N ALA A 59 9.80 20.85 21.55
CA ALA A 59 10.22 21.83 22.55
C ALA A 59 9.49 23.17 22.37
N LEU A 60 9.50 23.99 23.42
CA LEU A 60 9.03 25.37 23.43
C LEU A 60 10.22 26.33 23.55
N VAL A 61 10.12 27.47 22.87
CA VAL A 61 11.14 28.52 22.89
C VAL A 61 10.60 29.74 23.59
N PHE A 62 11.29 30.20 24.63
CA PHE A 62 10.92 31.35 25.44
C PHE A 62 11.99 32.44 25.37
N LYS A 63 11.57 33.70 25.48
CA LYS A 63 12.47 34.85 25.62
C LYS A 63 12.22 35.51 26.97
N LYS A 64 13.25 35.57 27.81
CA LYS A 64 13.21 36.25 29.12
C LYS A 64 14.52 36.98 29.35
N ASP A 65 14.44 38.26 29.73
CA ASP A 65 15.60 39.10 30.08
C ASP A 65 16.74 39.02 29.06
N TYR A 66 16.40 39.20 27.78
CA TYR A 66 17.31 39.11 26.62
C TYR A 66 17.91 37.72 26.34
N LYS A 67 17.63 36.71 27.18
CA LYS A 67 18.04 35.32 26.97
C LYS A 67 16.92 34.53 26.30
N ILE A 68 17.29 33.67 25.36
CA ILE A 68 16.40 32.68 24.77
C ILE A 68 16.63 31.35 25.48
N SER A 69 15.57 30.72 25.97
CA SER A 69 15.59 29.38 26.55
C SER A 69 14.75 28.43 25.72
N ILE A 70 15.19 27.17 25.65
CA ILE A 70 14.48 26.07 24.99
C ILE A 70 14.12 25.07 26.08
N GLU A 71 12.83 24.75 26.21
CA GLU A 71 12.30 23.77 27.15
C GLU A 71 11.76 22.58 26.35
N TYR A 72 12.40 21.42 26.50
CA TYR A 72 12.09 20.20 25.75
C TYR A 72 11.21 19.24 26.55
N PHE A 73 10.42 18.39 25.87
CA PHE A 73 9.47 17.48 26.53
C PHE A 73 10.06 16.11 26.91
N ASP A 74 11.10 15.66 26.21
CA ASP A 74 11.76 14.35 26.45
C ASP A 74 13.27 14.57 26.65
N GLU A 75 13.88 13.94 27.65
CA GLU A 75 15.32 14.04 27.90
C GLU A 75 16.16 13.47 26.75
N LYS A 76 15.63 12.49 26.01
CA LYS A 76 16.34 11.84 24.90
C LYS A 76 16.69 12.78 23.75
N ILE A 77 15.98 13.90 23.62
CA ILE A 77 16.20 14.88 22.56
C ILE A 77 17.14 16.02 22.96
N GLU A 78 17.55 16.12 24.22
CA GLU A 78 18.45 17.19 24.69
C GLU A 78 19.74 17.23 23.86
N ASP A 79 20.35 16.07 23.69
CA ASP A 79 21.60 15.88 22.96
C ASP A 79 21.46 16.21 21.47
N SER A 80 20.30 15.89 20.89
CA SER A 80 19.97 16.25 19.51
C SER A 80 19.80 17.76 19.37
N LEU A 81 19.04 18.40 20.27
CA LEU A 81 18.81 19.85 20.27
C LEU A 81 20.10 20.65 20.43
N LYS A 82 21.04 20.20 21.28
CA LYS A 82 22.35 20.86 21.45
C LYS A 82 23.22 20.82 20.19
N ARG A 83 23.08 19.77 19.37
CA ARG A 83 23.87 19.57 18.13
C ARG A 83 23.13 20.00 16.87
N ALA A 84 21.84 20.31 16.97
CA ALA A 84 21.00 20.61 15.83
C ALA A 84 21.34 21.97 15.19
N LYS A 85 21.16 22.04 13.88
CA LYS A 85 21.12 23.30 13.13
C LYS A 85 19.67 23.78 13.08
N PHE A 86 19.38 24.91 13.70
CA PHE A 86 18.04 25.48 13.73
C PHE A 86 17.75 26.29 12.47
N GLU A 87 16.56 26.08 11.90
CA GLU A 87 16.02 26.89 10.83
C GLU A 87 14.89 27.77 11.40
N ILE A 88 14.94 29.07 11.12
CA ILE A 88 14.00 30.05 11.68
C ILE A 88 13.03 30.44 10.56
N TYR A 89 11.76 30.10 10.76
CA TYR A 89 10.66 30.43 9.83
C TYR A 89 9.67 31.38 10.50
N LYS A 90 9.11 32.31 9.72
CA LYS A 90 7.97 33.11 10.18
C LYS A 90 6.71 32.24 10.16
N TYR A 91 6.05 32.13 11.31
CA TYR A 91 4.81 31.38 11.43
C TYR A 91 3.76 31.87 10.42
N GLY A 92 3.10 30.93 9.74
CA GLY A 92 2.01 31.21 8.80
C GLY A 92 2.44 31.48 7.34
N ILE A 93 3.73 31.47 7.02
CA ILE A 93 4.18 31.35 5.63
C ILE A 93 4.18 29.86 5.29
N LYS A 94 3.28 29.41 4.42
CA LYS A 94 3.24 28.02 3.97
C LYS A 94 4.58 27.65 3.32
N ASP A 95 5.08 26.45 3.64
CA ASP A 95 6.22 25.80 2.97
C ASP A 95 5.87 25.39 1.53
N GLU A 96 5.39 26.32 0.69
CA GLU A 96 5.04 26.06 -0.72
C GLU A 96 6.22 26.29 -1.69
N GLU A 97 7.41 26.63 -1.20
CA GLU A 97 8.62 26.75 -2.03
C GLU A 97 9.76 25.86 -1.52
N LYS A 98 9.71 24.58 -1.86
CA LYS A 98 10.88 23.78 -2.24
C LYS A 98 10.51 22.43 -2.85
#